data_AF-A0A164M897-F1
#
_entry.id   AF-A0A164M897-F1
#
_cell.length_a   1.000
_cell.length_b   1.000
_cell.length_c   1.000
_cell.angle_alpha   90.00
_cell.angle_beta   90.00
_cell.angle_gamma   90.00
#
_symmetry.space_group_name_H-M   'P 1'
#
loop_
_entity.id
_entity.type
_entity.pdbx_description
1 polymer ?
#
loop_
_entity_poly.entity_id
_entity_poly.type
_entity_poly.pdbx_seq_one_letter_code
_entity_poly.pdbx_strand_id
1 'polypeptide(L)'
;RTKELRKEIMLRMRELDERKQREWERQSVETKPYRYQKMSFWLKRLLARSDIEELMNRKIVSVGDRLKTVMRDFWHGTVVQSFKGPDGKSFFSSTQEGRYTFSLNVDGFNPQGSSHSGRSASVTAMYMVCLELPPSLRYKIQNVYLVAIIP
;
A
#
# COMPACT_ATOMS: atom_id res chain seq x y z
N ARG A 1 -23.87 -43.20 9.88
CA ARG A 1 -22.57 -42.51 10.04
C ARG A 1 -22.04 -41.87 8.75
N THR A 2 -21.59 -42.61 7.72
CA THR A 2 -20.98 -42.00 6.50
C THR A 2 -21.96 -41.21 5.61
N LYS A 3 -23.22 -41.65 5.53
CA LYS A 3 -24.27 -40.95 4.78
C LYS A 3 -24.73 -39.64 5.45
N GLU A 4 -24.77 -39.62 6.78
CA GLU A 4 -25.11 -38.41 7.56
C GLU A 4 -23.99 -37.37 7.47
N LEU A 5 -22.73 -37.80 7.60
CA LEU A 5 -21.58 -36.91 7.44
C LEU A 5 -21.53 -36.27 6.05
N ARG A 6 -21.84 -37.04 4.99
CA ARG A 6 -21.97 -36.50 3.63
C ARG A 6 -23.08 -35.45 3.51
N LYS A 7 -24.25 -35.69 4.13
CA LYS A 7 -25.36 -34.72 4.14
C LYS A 7 -24.95 -33.43 4.87
N GLU A 8 -24.27 -33.54 5.99
CA GLU A 8 -23.81 -32.40 6.77
C GLU A 8 -22.77 -31.56 6.00
N ILE A 9 -21.80 -32.22 5.36
CA ILE A 9 -20.82 -31.54 4.50
C ILE A 9 -21.52 -30.80 3.35
N MET A 10 -22.46 -31.46 2.66
CA MET A 10 -23.21 -30.84 1.56
C MET A 10 -24.02 -29.62 2.02
N LEU A 11 -24.62 -29.69 3.22
CA LEU A 11 -25.35 -28.57 3.81
C LEU A 11 -24.42 -27.39 4.09
N ARG A 12 -23.25 -27.64 4.70
CA ARG A 12 -22.23 -26.61 4.97
C ARG A 12 -21.66 -25.99 3.70
N MET A 13 -21.44 -26.78 2.65
CA MET A 13 -21.00 -26.27 1.34
C MET A 13 -22.05 -25.34 0.74
N ARG A 14 -23.34 -25.71 0.81
CA ARG A 14 -24.43 -24.85 0.35
C ARG A 14 -24.52 -23.55 1.14
N GLU A 15 -24.40 -23.61 2.47
CA GLU A 15 -24.35 -22.40 3.32
C GLU A 15 -23.19 -21.48 2.93
N LEU A 16 -22.02 -22.04 2.62
CA LEU A 16 -20.86 -21.28 2.17
C LEU A 16 -21.08 -20.63 0.80
N ASP A 17 -21.70 -21.34 -0.13
CA ASP A 17 -22.00 -20.80 -1.45
C ASP A 17 -23.07 -19.69 -1.38
N GLU A 18 -24.10 -19.86 -0.56
CA GLU A 18 -25.11 -18.82 -0.30
C GLU A 18 -24.51 -17.59 0.40
N ARG A 19 -23.50 -17.78 1.28
CA ARG A 19 -22.74 -16.67 1.87
C ARG A 19 -21.89 -15.94 0.83
N LYS A 20 -21.18 -16.68 -0.03
CA LYS A 20 -20.39 -16.09 -1.12
C LYS A 20 -21.27 -15.31 -2.09
N GLN A 21 -22.44 -15.85 -2.45
CA GLN A 21 -23.39 -15.20 -3.34
C GLN A 21 -23.92 -13.89 -2.76
N ARG A 22 -24.28 -13.87 -1.47
CA ARG A 22 -24.69 -12.64 -0.77
C ARG A 22 -23.58 -11.59 -0.70
N GLU A 23 -22.34 -12.02 -0.44
CA GLU A 23 -21.18 -11.11 -0.47
C GLU A 23 -20.90 -10.59 -1.89
N TRP A 24 -21.07 -11.42 -2.92
CA TRP A 24 -20.96 -11.01 -4.31
C TRP A 24 -22.01 -9.97 -4.68
N GLU A 25 -23.28 -10.19 -4.34
CA GLU A 25 -24.37 -9.24 -4.56
C GLU A 25 -24.16 -7.93 -3.79
N ARG A 26 -23.59 -8.01 -2.59
CA ARG A 26 -23.20 -6.84 -1.81
C ARG A 26 -22.05 -6.06 -2.47
N GLN A 27 -21.13 -6.75 -3.14
CA GLN A 27 -19.98 -6.16 -3.84
C GLN A 27 -20.33 -5.72 -5.27
N SER A 28 -21.39 -6.24 -5.87
CA SER A 28 -21.90 -5.87 -7.20
C SER A 28 -22.64 -4.53 -7.20
N VAL A 29 -22.13 -3.56 -6.43
CA VAL A 29 -22.53 -2.16 -6.52
C VAL A 29 -22.09 -1.63 -7.89
N GLU A 30 -22.86 -0.68 -8.43
CA GLU A 30 -22.57 0.04 -9.67
C GLU A 30 -21.05 0.31 -9.84
N THR A 31 -20.46 -0.38 -10.81
CA THR A 31 -19.02 -0.35 -11.05
C THR A 31 -18.65 0.98 -11.67
N LYS A 32 -18.21 1.93 -10.84
CA LYS A 32 -17.62 3.16 -11.37
C LYS A 32 -16.32 2.80 -12.07
N PRO A 33 -16.11 3.21 -13.34
CA PRO A 33 -14.87 2.93 -14.04
C PRO A 33 -13.71 3.55 -13.25
N TYR A 34 -12.64 2.76 -13.05
CA TYR A 34 -11.43 3.26 -12.43
C TYR A 34 -10.89 4.42 -13.27
N ARG A 35 -10.81 5.60 -12.65
CA ARG A 35 -10.16 6.76 -13.26
C ARG A 35 -8.74 6.82 -12.76
N TYR A 36 -7.81 6.55 -13.67
CA TYR A 36 -6.40 6.72 -13.40
C TYR A 36 -6.09 8.15 -12.97
N GLN A 37 -5.46 8.30 -11.81
CA GLN A 37 -4.94 9.56 -11.33
C GLN A 37 -3.47 9.66 -11.70
N LYS A 38 -3.06 10.74 -12.39
CA LYS A 38 -1.63 10.95 -12.68
C LYS A 38 -0.87 11.23 -11.39
N MET A 39 0.34 10.68 -11.27
CA MET A 39 1.23 10.87 -10.11
C MET A 39 1.43 12.35 -9.78
N SER A 40 1.61 13.21 -10.77
CA SER A 40 1.79 14.66 -10.56
C SER A 40 0.58 15.32 -9.89
N PHE A 41 -0.65 14.92 -10.22
CA PHE A 41 -1.84 15.45 -9.57
C PHE A 41 -2.00 14.89 -8.15
N TRP A 42 -1.70 13.61 -7.96
CA TRP A 42 -1.73 13.02 -6.63
C TRP A 42 -0.71 13.68 -5.70
N LEU A 43 0.52 13.90 -6.16
CA LEU A 43 1.58 14.53 -5.39
C LEU A 43 1.25 15.99 -5.07
N LYS A 44 0.76 16.77 -6.04
CA LYS A 44 0.28 18.14 -5.81
C LYS A 44 -0.80 18.18 -4.72
N ARG A 45 -1.77 17.26 -4.77
CA ARG A 45 -2.82 17.17 -3.75
C ARG A 45 -2.27 16.79 -2.37
N LEU A 46 -1.26 15.91 -2.33
CA LEU A 46 -0.61 15.51 -1.07
C LEU A 46 0.12 16.71 -0.45
N LEU A 47 0.92 17.44 -1.23
CA LEU A 47 1.72 18.58 -0.77
C LEU A 47 0.87 19.83 -0.49
N ALA A 48 -0.27 20.00 -1.16
CA ALA A 48 -1.20 21.11 -0.89
C ALA A 48 -1.87 21.05 0.49
N ARG A 49 -1.64 20.00 1.28
CA ARG A 49 -2.16 19.88 2.64
C ARG A 49 -1.23 20.56 3.63
N SER A 50 -1.78 21.45 4.46
CA SER A 50 -1.02 22.27 5.40
C SER A 50 -0.20 21.47 6.42
N ASP A 51 -0.63 20.26 6.78
CA ASP A 51 0.06 19.40 7.76
C ASP A 51 1.22 18.60 7.16
N ILE A 52 1.23 18.40 5.84
CA ILE A 52 2.09 17.38 5.23
C ILE A 52 3.55 17.81 5.15
N GLU A 53 3.83 19.03 4.71
CA GLU A 53 5.22 19.49 4.54
C GLU A 53 5.97 19.53 5.89
N GLU A 54 5.31 19.99 6.95
CA GLU A 54 5.90 19.99 8.30
C GLU A 54 6.19 18.56 8.77
N LEU A 55 5.26 17.63 8.56
CA LEU A 55 5.43 16.22 8.93
C LEU A 55 6.58 15.55 8.15
N MET A 56 6.76 15.91 6.88
CA MET A 56 7.85 15.40 6.04
C MET A 56 9.21 15.95 6.49
N ASN A 57 9.28 17.23 6.86
CA ASN A 57 10.53 17.88 7.29
C ASN A 57 11.05 17.41 8.65
N ARG A 58 10.15 17.04 9.59
CA ARG A 58 10.52 16.61 10.95
C ARG A 58 11.48 15.40 10.99
N LYS A 59 11.48 14.55 9.96
CA LYS A 59 12.27 13.30 9.99
C LYS A 59 13.74 13.48 9.65
N ILE A 60 14.09 14.39 8.75
CA ILE A 60 15.48 14.62 8.34
C ILE A 60 16.32 15.06 9.56
N VAL A 61 15.72 15.83 10.47
CA VAL A 61 16.40 16.36 11.67
C VAL A 61 16.81 15.25 12.66
N SER A 62 16.03 14.17 12.77
CA SER A 62 16.30 13.08 13.73
C SER A 62 17.37 12.07 13.30
N VAL A 63 17.86 12.18 12.06
CA VAL A 63 18.87 11.26 11.48
C VAL A 63 20.27 11.56 12.02
N GLY A 64 20.51 12.76 12.53
CA GLY A 64 21.79 13.15 13.17
C GLY A 64 22.01 12.56 14.56
N ASP A 65 20.97 12.04 15.20
CA ASP A 65 21.06 11.50 16.56
C ASP A 65 21.46 10.03 16.55
N ARG A 66 22.77 9.80 16.77
CA ARG A 66 23.43 8.60 17.34
C ARG A 66 22.79 7.26 16.97
N LEU A 67 23.54 6.46 16.18
CA LEU A 67 23.42 4.99 16.01
C LEU A 67 22.42 4.36 17.00
N LYS A 68 21.14 4.38 16.66
CA LYS A 68 20.13 3.71 17.48
C LYS A 68 20.39 2.23 17.32
N THR A 69 20.64 1.54 18.43
CA THR A 69 20.81 0.07 18.49
C THR A 69 19.62 -0.69 17.88
N VAL A 70 18.49 0.00 17.69
CA VAL A 70 17.26 -0.50 17.08
C VAL A 70 16.83 0.40 15.92
N MET A 71 16.81 -0.18 14.71
CA MET A 71 16.16 0.44 13.54
C MET A 71 14.64 0.38 13.70
N ARG A 72 13.97 1.53 13.66
CA ARG A 72 12.50 1.64 13.81
C ARG A 72 11.80 2.10 12.54
N ASP A 73 12.59 2.58 11.58
CA ASP A 73 12.08 3.15 10.35
C ASP A 73 13.12 3.01 9.23
N PHE A 74 12.66 3.09 7.99
CA PHE A 74 13.44 3.13 6.75
C PHE A 74 14.62 4.12 6.84
N TRP A 75 14.38 5.31 7.39
CA TRP A 75 15.38 6.38 7.52
C TRP A 75 16.52 6.08 8.49
N HIS A 76 16.40 5.04 9.33
CA HIS A 76 17.51 4.59 10.18
C HIS A 76 18.46 3.64 9.43
N GLY A 77 18.15 3.28 8.17
CA GLY A 77 19.00 2.40 7.37
C GLY A 77 20.29 3.08 6.94
N THR A 78 21.41 2.37 7.10
CA THR A 78 22.75 2.85 6.73
C THR A 78 22.84 3.24 5.25
N VAL A 79 22.19 2.47 4.36
CA VAL A 79 22.13 2.77 2.92
C VAL A 79 21.49 4.13 2.66
N VAL A 80 20.39 4.44 3.36
CA VAL A 80 19.67 5.71 3.19
C VAL A 80 20.49 6.88 3.73
N GLN A 81 21.12 6.71 4.90
CA GLN A 81 21.95 7.75 5.53
C GLN A 81 23.22 8.07 4.73
N SER A 82 23.81 7.05 4.10
CA SER A 82 25.02 7.17 3.28
C SER A 82 24.72 7.42 1.79
N PHE A 83 23.45 7.49 1.39
CA PHE A 83 23.06 7.73 0.00
C PHE A 83 23.52 9.13 -0.43
N LYS A 84 24.41 9.18 -1.42
CA LYS A 84 24.99 10.42 -1.93
C LYS A 84 24.33 10.84 -3.23
N GLY A 85 24.13 12.15 -3.38
CA GLY A 85 23.72 12.75 -4.65
C GLY A 85 24.88 12.86 -5.64
N PRO A 86 24.60 13.34 -6.87
CA PRO A 86 25.63 13.61 -7.87
C PRO A 86 26.71 14.61 -7.42
N ASP A 87 26.41 15.43 -6.41
CA ASP A 87 27.31 16.39 -5.78
C ASP A 87 28.22 15.76 -4.69
N GLY A 88 28.11 14.45 -4.44
CA GLY A 88 28.85 13.72 -3.42
C GLY A 88 28.38 13.99 -1.98
N LYS A 89 27.36 14.82 -1.79
CA LYS A 89 26.76 15.14 -0.48
C LYS A 89 25.60 14.19 -0.18
N SER A 90 25.14 14.14 1.08
CA SER A 90 23.98 13.33 1.43
C SER A 90 22.77 13.78 0.60
N PHE A 91 22.14 12.83 -0.08
CA PHE A 91 21.01 13.14 -0.94
C PHE A 91 19.84 13.71 -0.15
N PHE A 92 19.63 13.31 1.10
CA PHE A 92 18.47 13.76 1.88
C PHE A 92 18.73 14.99 2.75
N SER A 93 19.92 15.60 2.67
CA SER A 93 20.28 16.78 3.47
C SER A 93 20.01 18.12 2.78
N SER A 94 19.44 18.14 1.56
CA SER A 94 19.16 19.38 0.84
C SER A 94 17.94 20.09 1.43
N THR A 95 18.05 21.39 1.67
CA THR A 95 16.96 22.26 2.14
C THR A 95 16.38 23.15 1.03
N GLN A 96 16.96 23.11 -0.17
CA GLN A 96 16.57 23.98 -1.29
C GLN A 96 15.51 23.36 -2.20
N GLU A 97 15.34 22.04 -2.18
CA GLU A 97 14.38 21.32 -3.00
C GLU A 97 13.74 20.15 -2.24
N GLY A 98 12.50 19.82 -2.58
CA GLY A 98 11.80 18.66 -2.02
C GLY A 98 12.30 17.36 -2.63
N ARG A 99 13.07 16.58 -1.87
CA ARG A 99 13.54 15.24 -2.26
C ARG A 99 12.67 14.19 -1.58
N TYR A 100 11.83 13.52 -2.38
CA TYR A 100 10.86 12.53 -1.89
C TYR A 100 11.23 11.11 -2.29
N THR A 101 10.98 10.17 -1.39
CA THR A 101 11.26 8.75 -1.54
C THR A 101 9.94 7.99 -1.47
N PHE A 102 9.72 7.13 -2.46
CA PHE A 102 8.53 6.31 -2.52
C PHE A 102 8.90 4.83 -2.39
N SER A 103 8.18 4.12 -1.54
CA SER A 103 8.17 2.66 -1.58
C SER A 103 7.15 2.24 -2.64
N LEU A 104 7.56 1.36 -3.55
CA LEU A 104 6.69 0.71 -4.53
C LEU A 104 6.31 -0.67 -4.00
N ASN A 105 5.02 -0.91 -3.92
CA ASN A 105 4.43 -2.18 -3.50
C ASN A 105 3.72 -2.79 -4.71
N VAL A 106 3.93 -4.09 -4.92
CA VAL A 106 3.31 -4.87 -6.00
C VAL A 106 2.70 -6.11 -5.35
N ASP A 107 1.38 -6.24 -5.42
CA ASP A 107 0.62 -7.28 -4.73
C ASP A 107 -0.33 -8.00 -5.71
N GLY A 108 -0.11 -9.30 -5.90
CA GLY A 108 -0.92 -10.17 -6.75
C GLY A 108 -1.90 -10.98 -5.91
N PHE A 109 -3.18 -10.83 -6.17
CA PHE A 109 -4.24 -11.53 -5.43
C PHE A 109 -5.32 -12.08 -6.37
N ASN A 110 -6.03 -13.13 -5.92
CA ASN A 110 -7.19 -13.63 -6.65
C ASN A 110 -8.42 -12.79 -6.30
N PRO A 111 -8.98 -11.99 -7.24
CA PRO A 111 -10.14 -11.15 -6.97
C PRO A 111 -11.40 -11.96 -6.65
N GLN A 112 -11.46 -13.24 -7.03
CA GLN A 112 -12.56 -14.17 -6.75
C GLN A 112 -12.36 -14.96 -5.44
N GLY A 113 -11.27 -14.68 -4.71
CA GLY A 113 -10.88 -15.40 -3.50
C GLY A 113 -10.39 -16.83 -3.76
N SER A 114 -9.91 -17.49 -2.70
CA SER A 114 -9.38 -18.86 -2.73
C SER A 114 -10.51 -19.90 -2.74
N SER A 115 -11.39 -19.86 -3.74
CA SER A 115 -12.33 -20.96 -3.95
C SER A 115 -11.59 -22.13 -4.62
N HIS A 116 -11.65 -23.31 -4.00
CA HIS A 116 -11.03 -24.55 -4.49
C HIS A 116 -11.61 -25.06 -5.83
N SER A 117 -12.48 -24.28 -6.49
CA SER A 117 -13.24 -24.68 -7.67
C SER A 117 -12.56 -24.33 -9.01
N GLY A 118 -11.25 -24.05 -9.02
CA GLY A 118 -10.43 -24.01 -10.23
C GLY A 118 -10.52 -22.74 -11.09
N ARG A 119 -11.30 -21.72 -10.70
CA ARG A 119 -11.27 -20.40 -11.36
C ARG A 119 -10.11 -19.57 -10.79
N SER A 120 -8.98 -19.63 -11.48
CA SER A 120 -7.82 -18.77 -11.20
C SER A 120 -7.95 -17.49 -12.03
N ALA A 121 -8.27 -16.39 -11.37
CA ALA A 121 -7.99 -15.04 -11.87
C ALA A 121 -6.93 -14.44 -10.95
N SER A 122 -5.96 -13.71 -11.49
CA SER A 122 -4.96 -13.01 -10.70
C SER A 122 -5.00 -11.54 -11.08
N VAL A 123 -5.18 -10.67 -10.12
CA VAL A 123 -5.09 -9.22 -10.31
C VAL A 123 -3.91 -8.73 -9.51
N THR A 124 -3.06 -7.94 -10.17
CA THR A 124 -1.90 -7.31 -9.52
C THR A 124 -2.18 -5.84 -9.29
N ALA A 125 -2.19 -5.41 -8.03
CA ALA A 125 -2.24 -4.00 -7.66
C ALA A 125 -0.82 -3.47 -7.43
N MET A 126 -0.53 -2.31 -7.99
CA MET A 126 0.71 -1.58 -7.75
C MET A 126 0.39 -0.27 -7.07
N TYR A 127 1.01 0.01 -5.93
CA TYR A 127 0.79 1.23 -5.17
C TYR A 127 2.09 1.78 -4.59
N MET A 128 2.11 3.09 -4.34
CA MET A 128 3.25 3.79 -3.78
C MET A 128 2.87 4.52 -2.51
N VAL A 129 3.82 4.60 -1.57
CA VAL A 129 3.71 5.39 -0.34
C VAL A 129 4.93 6.30 -0.16
N CYS A 130 4.70 7.53 0.27
CA CYS A 130 5.75 8.52 0.52
C CYS A 130 6.43 8.24 1.86
N LEU A 131 7.72 7.92 1.86
CA LEU A 131 8.45 7.49 3.06
C LEU A 131 8.80 8.63 4.00
N GLU A 132 8.74 9.89 3.54
CA GLU A 132 8.91 11.08 4.37
C GLU A 132 7.81 11.19 5.45
N LEU A 133 6.61 10.63 5.20
CA LEU A 133 5.55 10.61 6.20
C LEU A 133 5.89 9.70 7.41
N PRO A 134 5.36 9.98 8.61
CA PRO A 134 5.48 9.08 9.76
C PRO A 134 4.80 7.73 9.49
N PRO A 135 5.30 6.61 10.06
CA PRO A 135 4.76 5.28 9.76
C PRO A 135 3.26 5.16 10.03
N SER A 136 2.76 5.86 11.04
CA SER A 136 1.34 5.96 11.40
C SER A 136 0.46 6.63 10.33
N LEU A 137 1.04 7.33 9.37
CA LEU A 137 0.33 8.04 8.30
C LEU A 137 0.60 7.48 6.90
N ARG A 138 1.77 6.87 6.63
CA ARG A 138 2.17 6.41 5.29
C ARG A 138 1.12 5.55 4.60
N TYR A 139 0.56 4.58 5.33
CA TYR A 139 -0.35 3.57 4.78
C TYR A 139 -1.83 3.91 4.96
N LYS A 140 -2.16 5.13 5.41
CA LYS A 140 -3.55 5.60 5.37
C LYS A 140 -3.95 5.76 3.91
N ILE A 141 -5.13 5.25 3.54
CA ILE A 141 -5.59 5.20 2.13
C ILE A 141 -5.50 6.55 1.41
N GLN A 142 -5.72 7.66 2.13
CA GLN A 142 -5.59 9.03 1.61
C GLN A 142 -4.17 9.42 1.13
N ASN A 143 -3.14 8.75 1.66
CA ASN A 143 -1.71 8.95 1.41
C ASN A 143 -1.09 7.83 0.57
N VAL A 144 -1.89 6.88 0.08
CA VAL A 144 -1.46 5.86 -0.86
C VAL A 144 -1.73 6.35 -2.28
N TYR A 145 -0.77 6.16 -3.17
CA TYR A 145 -0.95 6.38 -4.61
C TYR A 145 -1.16 5.05 -5.31
N LEU A 146 -2.30 4.86 -5.96
CA LEU A 146 -2.54 3.68 -6.78
C LEU A 146 -1.91 3.89 -8.17
N VAL A 147 -0.83 3.15 -8.43
CA VAL A 147 -0.05 3.24 -9.67
C VAL A 147 -0.78 2.53 -10.80
N ALA A 148 -1.17 1.28 -10.58
CA ALA A 148 -1.80 0.46 -11.61
C ALA A 148 -2.59 -0.71 -11.00
N ILE A 149 -3.53 -1.22 -11.78
CA ILE A 149 -4.17 -2.52 -11.58
C ILE A 149 -4.00 -3.29 -12.88
N ILE A 150 -3.36 -4.46 -12.82
CA ILE A 150 -3.09 -5.34 -13.96
C ILE A 150 -3.95 -6.60 -13.80
N PRO A 151 -4.89 -6.89 -14.72
CA PRO A 151 -5.68 -8.12 -14.73
C PRO A 151 -4.90 -9.38 -15.10
#